data_AF-D3S372-F1
#
_entry.id   AF-D3S372-F1
#
_cell.length_a   1.000
_cell.length_b   1.000
_cell.length_c   1.000
_cell.angle_alpha   90.00
_cell.angle_beta   90.00
_cell.angle_gamma   90.00
#
_symmetry.space_group_name_H-M   'P 1'
#
loop_
_entity.id
_entity.type
_entity.pdbx_description
1 polymer ?
#
loop_
_entity_poly.entity_id
_entity_poly.type
_entity_poly.pdbx_seq_one_letter_code
_entity_poly.pdbx_strand_id
1 'polypeptide(L)'
;MGEDEKKMVVLRLYDENLHSIYVVKTVLTEKELSKLVREVVDEIFETNWCYEDIIEELEKRGAIERVNADFCEIYVPLFDF
;
A
#
# COMPACT_ATOMS: atom_id res chain seq x y z
N MET A 1 -15.76 6.34 -23.51
CA MET A 1 -14.92 5.33 -22.85
C MET A 1 -14.27 6.07 -21.71
N GLY A 2 -14.76 5.86 -20.49
CA GLY A 2 -14.27 6.60 -19.33
C GLY A 2 -12.83 6.18 -19.06
N GLU A 3 -11.93 7.16 -18.93
CA GLU A 3 -10.66 6.91 -18.25
C GLU A 3 -11.05 6.41 -16.86
N ASP A 4 -10.66 5.18 -16.51
CA ASP A 4 -10.83 4.68 -15.14
C ASP A 4 -10.09 5.66 -14.22
N GLU A 5 -10.87 6.48 -13.51
CA GLU A 5 -10.34 7.58 -12.73
C GLU A 5 -9.45 7.02 -11.62
N LYS A 6 -8.15 7.29 -11.72
CA LYS A 6 -7.19 6.88 -10.69
C LYS A 6 -7.53 7.59 -9.38
N LYS A 7 -7.83 6.82 -8.35
CA LYS A 7 -8.10 7.31 -6.99
C LYS A 7 -6.82 7.30 -6.17
N MET A 8 -6.67 8.32 -5.33
CA MET A 8 -5.60 8.37 -4.34
C MET A 8 -5.99 7.54 -3.12
N VAL A 9 -5.13 6.61 -2.73
CA VAL A 9 -5.37 5.67 -1.64
C VAL A 9 -4.15 5.64 -0.73
N VAL A 10 -4.40 5.51 0.57
CA VAL A 10 -3.37 5.27 1.58
C VAL A 10 -3.28 3.76 1.81
N LEU A 11 -2.17 3.17 1.39
CA LEU A 11 -1.86 1.77 1.60
C LEU A 11 -1.07 1.64 2.90
N ARG A 12 -1.67 1.01 3.90
CA ARG A 12 -1.04 0.73 5.19
C ARG A 12 -0.76 -0.76 5.29
N LEU A 13 0.51 -1.12 5.22
CA LEU A 13 1.00 -2.49 5.39
C LEU A 13 1.52 -2.64 6.81
N TYR A 14 1.11 -3.70 7.52
CA TYR A 14 1.53 -3.93 8.89
C TYR A 14 1.65 -5.42 9.22
N ASP A 15 2.62 -5.71 10.07
CA ASP A 15 2.85 -6.96 10.83
C ASP A 15 2.81 -6.59 12.32
N GLU A 16 2.75 -7.58 13.22
CA GLU A 16 2.68 -7.44 14.68
C GLU A 16 3.69 -6.44 15.26
N ASN A 17 4.82 -6.16 14.57
CA ASN A 17 5.88 -5.26 15.04
C ASN A 17 6.27 -4.13 14.09
N LEU A 18 5.74 -4.07 12.86
CA LEU A 18 6.17 -3.11 11.84
C LEU A 18 4.97 -2.56 11.07
N HIS A 19 5.00 -1.27 10.75
CA HIS A 19 4.04 -0.63 9.88
C HIS A 19 4.76 0.22 8.83
N SER A 20 4.24 0.23 7.62
CA SER A 20 4.69 1.11 6.54
C SER A 20 3.48 1.67 5.81
N ILE A 21 3.53 2.96 5.53
CA ILE A 21 2.46 3.68 4.85
C ILE A 21 2.97 4.11 3.48
N TYR A 22 2.09 4.02 2.49
CA TYR A 22 2.36 4.42 1.13
C TYR A 22 1.16 5.19 0.59
N VAL A 23 1.41 6.33 -0.06
CA VAL A 23 0.38 7.06 -0.80
C VAL A 23 0.49 6.67 -2.26
N VAL A 24 -0.59 6.14 -2.82
CA VAL A 24 -0.58 5.60 -4.19
C VAL A 24 -1.81 6.07 -4.96
N LYS A 25 -1.72 6.03 -6.28
CA LYS A 25 -2.86 6.12 -7.18
C LYS A 25 -3.19 4.75 -7.74
N THR A 26 -4.46 4.40 -7.80
CA THR A 26 -4.92 3.14 -8.40
C THR A 26 -6.29 3.29 -9.05
N VAL A 27 -6.56 2.46 -10.06
CA VAL A 27 -7.91 2.28 -10.62
C VAL A 27 -8.68 1.17 -9.90
N LEU A 28 -7.99 0.38 -9.08
CA LEU A 28 -8.56 -0.76 -8.38
C LEU A 28 -9.45 -0.32 -7.22
N THR A 29 -10.48 -1.11 -6.97
CA THR A 29 -11.23 -1.03 -5.71
C THR A 29 -10.38 -1.50 -4.54
N GLU A 30 -10.76 -1.12 -3.31
CA GLU A 30 -10.12 -1.59 -2.08
C GLU A 30 -10.02 -3.12 -2.04
N LYS A 31 -11.07 -3.83 -2.48
CA LYS A 31 -11.12 -5.30 -2.50
C LYS A 31 -10.15 -5.92 -3.50
N GLU A 32 -10.06 -5.37 -4.71
CA GLU A 32 -9.13 -5.84 -5.74
C GLU A 32 -7.68 -5.58 -5.33
N LEU A 33 -7.41 -4.37 -4.82
CA LEU A 33 -6.08 -4.01 -4.33
C LEU A 33 -5.66 -4.91 -3.16
N SER A 34 -6.55 -5.15 -2.19
CA SER A 34 -6.27 -6.04 -1.05
C SER A 34 -5.98 -7.47 -1.48
N LYS A 35 -6.72 -7.97 -2.47
CA LYS A 35 -6.48 -9.31 -3.04
C LYS A 35 -5.11 -9.38 -3.72
N LEU A 36 -4.79 -8.38 -4.53
CA LEU A 36 -3.51 -8.33 -5.23
C LEU A 36 -2.32 -8.18 -4.29
N VAL A 37 -2.42 -7.34 -3.25
CA VAL A 37 -1.39 -7.22 -2.20
C VAL A 37 -1.11 -8.58 -1.59
N ARG A 38 -2.16 -9.35 -1.25
CA ARG A 38 -1.99 -10.70 -0.69
C ARG A 38 -1.33 -11.66 -1.66
N GLU A 39 -1.72 -11.65 -2.93
CA GLU A 39 -1.09 -12.45 -3.98
C GLU A 39 0.41 -12.12 -4.10
N VAL A 40 0.76 -10.84 -4.12
CA VAL A 40 2.16 -10.39 -4.13
C VAL A 40 2.92 -10.88 -2.89
N VAL A 41 2.33 -10.75 -1.70
CA VAL A 41 2.93 -11.25 -0.45
C VAL A 41 3.19 -12.75 -0.52
N ASP A 42 2.21 -13.54 -0.96
CA ASP A 42 2.32 -14.99 -1.05
C ASP A 42 3.40 -15.40 -2.08
N GLU A 43 3.58 -14.63 -3.16
CA GLU A 43 4.60 -14.87 -4.19
C GLU A 43 6.04 -14.55 -3.71
N ILE A 44 6.21 -13.48 -2.92
CA ILE A 44 7.54 -13.07 -2.42
C ILE A 44 7.92 -13.73 -1.10
N PHE A 45 7.00 -14.47 -0.46
CA PHE A 45 7.18 -15.09 0.86
C PHE A 45 8.37 -16.08 0.93
N GLU A 46 8.79 -16.64 -0.21
CA GLU A 46 9.95 -17.53 -0.29
C GLU A 46 11.31 -16.81 -0.22
N THR A 47 11.31 -15.47 -0.20
CA THR A 47 12.50 -14.62 -0.11
C THR A 47 12.45 -13.72 1.13
N ASN A 48 13.61 -13.29 1.64
CA ASN A 48 13.69 -12.35 2.77
C ASN A 48 13.20 -10.95 2.33
N TRP A 49 11.87 -10.77 2.27
CA TRP A 49 11.21 -9.60 1.71
C TRP A 49 10.99 -8.48 2.73
N CYS A 50 10.80 -7.26 2.24
CA CYS A 50 10.36 -6.10 3.00
C CYS A 50 9.14 -5.45 2.33
N TYR A 51 8.44 -4.54 3.00
CA TYR A 51 7.24 -3.89 2.44
C TYR A 51 7.50 -3.16 1.13
N GLU A 52 8.72 -2.69 0.94
CA GLU A 52 9.15 -2.02 -0.29
C GLU A 52 9.05 -2.96 -1.51
N ASP A 53 9.40 -4.23 -1.35
CA ASP A 53 9.33 -5.23 -2.41
C ASP A 53 7.88 -5.44 -2.87
N ILE A 54 6.92 -5.39 -1.94
CA ILE A 54 5.49 -5.47 -2.25
C ILE A 54 5.09 -4.28 -3.13
N ILE A 55 5.48 -3.07 -2.73
CA ILE A 55 5.10 -1.85 -3.46
C ILE A 55 5.74 -1.83 -4.84
N GLU A 56 7.02 -2.17 -4.96
CA GLU A 56 7.70 -2.28 -6.26
C GLU A 56 6.99 -3.29 -7.18
N GLU A 57 6.57 -4.43 -6.65
CA GLU A 57 5.88 -5.45 -7.45
C GLU A 57 4.48 -4.98 -7.88
N LEU A 58 3.74 -4.29 -7.01
CA LEU A 58 2.46 -3.68 -7.38
C LEU A 58 2.62 -2.60 -8.46
N GLU A 59 3.72 -1.82 -8.43
CA GLU A 59 4.06 -0.85 -9.47
C GLU A 59 4.43 -1.54 -10.79
N LYS A 60 5.25 -2.60 -10.74
CA LYS A 60 5.62 -3.41 -11.93
C LYS A 60 4.39 -3.99 -12.62
N ARG A 61 3.38 -4.40 -11.85
CA ARG A 61 2.09 -4.90 -12.36
C ARG A 61 1.17 -3.78 -12.88
N GLY A 62 1.55 -2.51 -12.74
CA GLY A 62 0.73 -1.36 -13.13
C GLY A 62 -0.53 -1.19 -12.28
N ALA A 63 -0.61 -1.87 -11.13
CA ALA A 63 -1.76 -1.80 -10.24
C ALA A 63 -1.81 -0.49 -9.46
N ILE A 64 -0.63 0.07 -9.17
CA ILE A 64 -0.47 1.33 -8.46
C ILE A 64 0.57 2.23 -9.14
N GLU A 65 0.49 3.52 -8.84
CA GLU A 65 1.52 4.53 -9.12
C GLU A 65 1.83 5.22 -7.79
N ARG A 66 3.09 5.21 -7.34
CA ARG A 66 3.46 5.94 -6.13
C ARG A 66 3.24 7.43 -6.30
N VAL A 67 2.72 8.03 -5.25
CA VAL A 67 2.72 9.47 -5.07
C VAL A 67 3.90 9.81 -4.17
N ASN A 68 4.83 10.60 -4.69
CA ASN A 68 5.94 11.11 -3.88
C ASN A 68 5.36 12.16 -2.92
N ALA A 69 5.06 11.73 -1.71
CA ALA A 69 4.48 12.56 -0.68
C ALA A 69 5.28 12.37 0.61
N ASP A 70 5.86 13.45 1.12
CA ASP A 70 6.36 13.49 2.48
C ASP A 70 5.14 13.49 3.41
N PHE A 71 4.98 12.46 4.21
CA PHE A 71 3.96 12.42 5.25
C PHE A 71 4.59 12.07 6.60
N CYS A 72 4.03 12.64 7.66
CA CYS A 72 4.36 12.30 9.03
C CYS A 72 3.12 11.73 9.70
N GLU A 73 3.28 10.59 10.36
CA GLU A 73 2.22 10.06 11.23
C GLU A 73 2.30 10.77 12.59
N ILE A 74 1.24 11.50 12.94
CA ILE A 74 1.13 12.18 14.23
C ILE A 74 0.19 11.37 15.12
N TYR A 75 0.75 10.76 16.16
CA TYR A 75 -0.01 10.07 17.20
C TYR A 75 -0.26 11.02 18.36
N VAL A 76 -1.47 11.58 18.45
CA VAL A 76 -1.89 12.41 19.59
C VAL A 76 -2.87 11.59 20.44
N PRO A 77 -2.51 11.17 21.66
CA PRO A 77 -3.50 10.64 22.60
C PRO A 77 -4.48 11.76 22.94
N LEU A 78 -5.75 11.58 22.60
CA LEU A 78 -6.79 12.59 22.84
C LEU A 78 -7.36 12.55 24.28
N PHE A 79 -6.88 11.60 25.09
CA PHE A 79 -7.27 11.46 26.48
C PHE A 79 -6.04 11.13 27.32
N ASP A 80 -5.64 12.07 28.17
CA ASP A 80 -4.83 11.80 29.36
C ASP A 80 -5.80 11.28 30.44
N PHE A 81 -5.56 10.06 30.94
CA PHE A 81 -6.17 9.59 32.19
C PHE A 81 -5.27 9.95 33.38
#